data_AF-A0A1S3QXI1-F1
#
_entry.id   AF-A0A1S3QXI1-F1
#
_cell.length_a   1.000
_cell.length_b   1.000
_cell.length_c   1.000
_cell.angle_alpha   90.00
_cell.angle_beta   90.00
_cell.angle_gamma   90.00
#
_symmetry.space_group_name_H-M   'P 1'
#
loop_
_entity.id
_entity.type
_entity.pdbx_description
1 polymer ?
#
loop_
_entity_poly.entity_id
_entity_poly.type
_entity_poly.pdbx_seq_one_letter_code
_entity_poly.pdbx_strand_id
1 'polypeptide(L)'
;MLILFYSDQSHQALQEQLTSTVQEIGYLIDPISTAARGEAAQLGHKVTQLAGYYEPLIRASVGVASKLQVHQQQMAFLDQTKTLAESALQMIYAAKEGGGNPK
;
A
#
# COMPACT_ATOMS: atom_id res chain seq x y z
N MET A 1 18.35 -9.07 12.48
CA MET A 1 17.72 -10.40 12.33
C MET A 1 16.47 -10.39 11.43
N LEU A 2 15.67 -9.31 11.37
CA LEU A 2 14.52 -9.20 10.44
C LEU A 2 14.88 -9.03 8.95
N ILE A 3 16.11 -8.59 8.62
CA ILE A 3 16.54 -8.36 7.23
C ILE A 3 16.86 -9.67 6.48
N LEU A 4 17.21 -10.76 7.20
CA LEU A 4 17.66 -12.00 6.57
C LEU A 4 16.54 -12.77 5.85
N PHE A 5 15.27 -12.63 6.28
CA PHE A 5 14.14 -13.33 5.66
C PHE A 5 13.68 -12.73 4.32
N TYR A 6 14.04 -11.49 4.00
CA TYR A 6 13.65 -10.83 2.74
C TYR A 6 14.67 -11.01 1.61
N SER A 7 15.80 -11.65 1.89
CA SER A 7 16.97 -11.64 1.01
C SER A 7 16.99 -12.74 -0.07
N ASP A 8 16.16 -13.78 0.08
CA ASP A 8 16.14 -14.95 -0.82
C ASP A 8 15.53 -14.64 -2.20
N GLN A 9 14.64 -13.64 -2.29
CA GLN A 9 14.01 -13.26 -3.55
C GLN A 9 14.96 -12.40 -4.42
N SER A 10 14.88 -12.55 -5.74
CA SER A 10 15.64 -11.74 -6.67
C SER A 10 15.18 -10.27 -6.61
N HIS A 11 16.09 -9.33 -6.95
CA HIS A 11 15.74 -7.90 -6.99
C HIS A 11 14.57 -7.63 -7.94
N GLN A 12 14.59 -8.25 -9.12
CA GLN A 12 13.55 -8.11 -10.13
C GLN A 12 12.19 -8.62 -9.62
N ALA A 13 12.14 -9.79 -8.97
CA ALA A 13 10.90 -10.34 -8.42
C ALA A 13 10.29 -9.42 -7.35
N LEU A 14 11.14 -8.82 -6.50
CA LEU A 14 10.69 -7.85 -5.49
C LEU A 14 10.16 -6.57 -6.13
N GLN A 15 10.78 -6.08 -7.20
CA GLN A 15 10.30 -4.91 -7.95
C GLN A 15 8.97 -5.20 -8.67
N GLU A 16 8.80 -6.37 -9.26
CA GLU A 16 7.55 -6.81 -9.88
C GLU A 16 6.43 -6.93 -8.83
N GLN A 17 6.70 -7.56 -7.69
CA GLN A 17 5.75 -7.66 -6.58
C GLN A 17 5.37 -6.28 -6.05
N LEU A 18 6.35 -5.38 -5.87
CA LEU A 18 6.10 -4.01 -5.44
C LEU A 18 5.21 -3.27 -6.45
N THR A 19 5.57 -3.32 -7.73
CA THR A 19 4.85 -2.62 -8.80
C THR A 19 3.42 -3.10 -8.88
N SER A 20 3.20 -4.41 -8.87
CA SER A 20 1.86 -5.00 -8.85
C SER A 20 1.08 -4.56 -7.61
N THR A 21 1.68 -4.61 -6.43
CA THR A 21 1.00 -4.21 -5.18
C THR A 21 0.59 -2.73 -5.21
N VAL A 22 1.46 -1.85 -5.68
CA VAL A 22 1.15 -0.40 -5.80
C VAL A 22 0.06 -0.16 -6.84
N GLN A 23 0.04 -0.91 -7.95
CA GLN A 23 -1.02 -0.83 -8.95
C GLN A 23 -2.37 -1.25 -8.37
N GLU A 24 -2.42 -2.37 -7.63
CA GLU A 24 -3.66 -2.82 -6.97
C GLU A 24 -4.18 -1.81 -5.95
N ILE A 25 -3.29 -1.21 -5.16
CA ILE A 25 -3.62 -0.09 -4.26
C ILE A 25 -4.22 1.07 -5.07
N GLY A 26 -3.57 1.44 -6.18
CA GLY A 26 -4.04 2.50 -7.08
C GLY A 26 -5.43 2.23 -7.64
N TYR A 27 -5.70 0.99 -8.08
CA TYR A 27 -7.01 0.60 -8.60
C TYR A 27 -8.14 0.65 -7.57
N LEU A 28 -7.83 0.59 -6.27
CA LEU A 28 -8.82 0.69 -5.21
C LEU A 28 -9.16 2.13 -4.78
N ILE A 29 -8.36 3.13 -5.18
CA ILE A 29 -8.57 4.53 -4.78
C ILE A 29 -9.95 5.05 -5.22
N ASP A 30 -10.25 4.96 -6.53
CA ASP A 30 -11.52 5.45 -7.09
C ASP A 30 -12.74 4.65 -6.58
N PRO A 31 -12.69 3.29 -6.54
CA PRO A 31 -13.75 2.51 -5.93
C PRO A 31 -14.02 2.84 -4.46
N ILE A 32 -12.99 3.06 -3.64
CA ILE A 32 -13.17 3.45 -2.22
C ILE A 32 -13.78 4.83 -2.13
N SER A 33 -13.28 5.78 -2.92
CA SER A 33 -13.79 7.15 -2.95
C SER A 33 -15.26 7.22 -3.37
N THR A 34 -15.67 6.37 -4.32
CA THR A 34 -17.05 6.24 -4.76
C THR A 34 -17.91 5.61 -3.66
N ALA A 35 -17.47 4.48 -3.11
CA ALA A 35 -18.23 3.77 -2.09
C ALA A 35 -18.41 4.58 -0.81
N ALA A 36 -17.41 5.40 -0.44
CA ALA A 36 -17.46 6.30 0.71
C ALA A 36 -18.59 7.34 0.64
N ARG A 37 -19.10 7.65 -0.56
CA ARG A 37 -20.14 8.67 -0.79
C ARG A 37 -21.55 8.11 -0.90
N GLY A 38 -21.71 6.80 -1.06
CA GLY A 38 -23.05 6.24 -1.30
C GLY A 38 -23.21 4.73 -1.29
N GLU A 39 -22.14 3.95 -1.08
CA GLU A 39 -22.20 2.48 -1.14
C GLU A 39 -21.71 1.86 0.17
N ALA A 40 -22.37 2.16 1.29
CA ALA A 40 -21.97 1.68 2.63
C ALA A 40 -21.67 0.17 2.69
N ALA A 41 -22.47 -0.65 2.01
CA ALA A 41 -22.27 -2.10 1.95
C ALA A 41 -20.96 -2.51 1.25
N GLN A 42 -20.52 -1.74 0.26
CA GLN A 42 -19.30 -2.02 -0.51
C GLN A 42 -18.05 -1.38 0.10
N LEU A 43 -18.21 -0.27 0.82
CA LEU A 43 -17.09 0.46 1.42
C LEU A 43 -16.21 -0.45 2.29
N GLY A 44 -16.83 -1.22 3.19
CA GLY A 44 -16.10 -2.14 4.06
C GLY A 44 -15.27 -3.17 3.28
N HIS A 45 -15.82 -3.74 2.22
CA HIS A 45 -15.13 -4.74 1.39
C HIS A 45 -13.90 -4.13 0.70
N LYS A 46 -14.06 -2.95 0.10
CA LYS A 46 -12.96 -2.26 -0.59
C LYS A 46 -11.86 -1.83 0.37
N VAL A 47 -12.21 -1.34 1.57
CA VAL A 47 -11.23 -1.00 2.62
C VAL A 47 -10.48 -2.23 3.11
N THR A 48 -11.16 -3.37 3.28
CA THR A 48 -10.50 -4.64 3.64
C THR A 48 -9.55 -5.11 2.53
N GLN A 49 -9.94 -4.99 1.26
CA GLN A 49 -9.06 -5.30 0.13
C GLN A 49 -7.81 -4.41 0.15
N LEU A 50 -7.98 -3.09 0.32
CA LEU A 50 -6.85 -2.16 0.40
C LEU A 50 -5.92 -2.49 1.57
N ALA A 51 -6.48 -2.78 2.75
CA ALA A 51 -5.71 -3.19 3.93
C ALA A 51 -4.86 -4.45 3.66
N GLY A 52 -5.39 -5.39 2.87
CA GLY A 52 -4.70 -6.62 2.48
C GLY A 52 -3.42 -6.41 1.66
N TYR A 53 -3.28 -5.27 0.97
CA TYR A 53 -2.11 -4.95 0.17
C TYR A 53 -0.95 -4.30 0.95
N TYR A 54 -1.16 -3.89 2.21
CA TYR A 54 -0.08 -3.29 3.00
C TYR A 54 1.02 -4.28 3.38
N GLU A 55 0.66 -5.51 3.74
CA GLU A 55 1.64 -6.55 4.05
C GLU A 55 2.57 -6.83 2.84
N PRO A 56 2.06 -7.15 1.63
CA PRO A 56 2.94 -7.34 0.47
C PRO A 56 3.69 -6.07 0.07
N LEU A 57 3.13 -4.86 0.28
CA LEU A 57 3.81 -3.60 0.03
C LEU A 57 5.03 -3.45 0.94
N ILE A 58 4.86 -3.61 2.25
CA ILE A 58 5.93 -3.49 3.25
C ILE A 58 7.00 -4.54 2.98
N ARG A 59 6.59 -5.80 2.77
CA ARG A 59 7.51 -6.91 2.46
C ARG A 59 8.38 -6.61 1.24
N ALA A 60 7.76 -6.26 0.11
CA ALA A 60 8.47 -5.99 -1.13
C ALA A 60 9.37 -4.75 -1.00
N SER A 61 8.88 -3.70 -0.34
CA SER A 61 9.62 -2.45 -0.16
C SER A 61 10.86 -2.65 0.71
N VAL A 62 10.75 -3.34 1.84
CA VAL A 62 11.91 -3.67 2.68
C VAL A 62 12.90 -4.54 1.90
N GLY A 63 12.41 -5.50 1.11
CA GLY A 63 13.23 -6.32 0.22
C GLY A 63 14.01 -5.50 -0.81
N VAL A 64 13.35 -4.63 -1.57
CA VAL A 64 13.98 -3.72 -2.54
C VAL A 64 15.00 -2.81 -1.82
N ALA A 65 14.60 -2.17 -0.73
CA ALA A 65 15.44 -1.29 0.06
C ALA A 65 16.72 -1.99 0.57
N SER A 66 16.63 -3.26 0.97
CA SER A 66 17.78 -4.04 1.45
C SER A 66 18.82 -4.35 0.35
N LYS A 67 18.43 -4.27 -0.92
CA LYS A 67 19.28 -4.54 -2.09
C LYS A 67 19.86 -3.26 -2.72
N LEU A 68 19.39 -2.08 -2.30
CA LEU A 68 19.99 -0.81 -2.69
C LEU A 68 21.34 -0.61 -1.99
N GLN A 69 22.39 -0.32 -2.76
CA GLN A 69 23.74 -0.13 -2.21
C GLN A 69 23.96 1.27 -1.65
N VAL A 70 23.22 2.26 -2.15
CA VAL A 70 23.36 3.65 -1.74
C VAL A 70 22.37 3.94 -0.61
N HIS A 71 22.88 4.24 0.58
CA HIS A 71 22.04 4.48 1.76
C HIS A 71 21.02 5.61 1.56
N GLN A 72 21.40 6.69 0.86
CA GLN A 72 20.46 7.77 0.53
C GLN A 72 19.30 7.29 -0.34
N GLN A 73 19.54 6.41 -1.32
CA GLN A 73 18.50 5.84 -2.16
C GLN A 73 17.61 4.87 -1.36
N GLN A 74 18.20 4.08 -0.47
CA GLN A 74 17.49 3.21 0.45
C GLN A 74 16.50 4.00 1.32
N MET A 75 16.98 5.07 1.97
CA MET A 75 16.13 5.91 2.82
C MET A 75 15.05 6.63 2.02
N ALA A 76 15.39 7.25 0.88
CA ALA A 76 14.41 7.93 0.04
C ALA A 76 13.30 6.99 -0.44
N PHE A 77 13.65 5.75 -0.79
CA PHE A 77 12.67 4.74 -1.22
C PHE A 77 11.74 4.30 -0.07
N LEU A 78 12.29 4.09 1.13
CA LEU A 78 11.49 3.76 2.32
C LEU A 78 10.58 4.93 2.72
N ASP A 79 11.06 6.17 2.62
CA ASP A 79 10.26 7.37 2.90
C ASP A 79 9.09 7.49 1.92
N GLN A 80 9.30 7.23 0.62
CA GLN A 80 8.23 7.20 -0.37
C GLN A 80 7.18 6.13 -0.06
N THR A 81 7.63 4.93 0.32
CA THR A 81 6.73 3.83 0.72
C THR A 81 5.91 4.22 1.95
N LYS A 82 6.54 4.88 2.92
CA LYS A 82 5.86 5.41 4.11
C LYS A 82 4.83 6.48 3.73
N THR A 83 5.19 7.45 2.89
CA THR A 83 4.25 8.49 2.43
C THR A 83 3.04 7.90 1.71
N LEU A 84 3.23 6.87 0.87
CA LEU A 84 2.12 6.14 0.25
C LEU A 84 1.20 5.52 1.31
N ALA A 85 1.77 4.83 2.29
CA ALA A 85 1.02 4.19 3.36
C ALA A 85 0.25 5.20 4.24
N GLU A 86 0.87 6.32 4.60
CA GLU A 86 0.24 7.41 5.35
C GLU A 86 -0.90 8.04 4.56
N SER A 87 -0.71 8.26 3.25
CA SER A 87 -1.73 8.85 2.38
C SER A 87 -2.94 7.92 2.24
N ALA A 88 -2.72 6.62 2.04
CA ALA A 88 -3.79 5.64 1.96
C ALA A 88 -4.51 5.46 3.31
N LEU A 89 -3.81 5.60 4.44
CA LEU A 89 -4.43 5.66 5.78
C LEU A 89 -5.35 6.88 5.93
N GLN A 90 -4.90 8.07 5.52
CA GLN A 90 -5.74 9.28 5.53
C GLN A 90 -6.98 9.11 4.65
N MET A 91 -6.84 8.49 3.47
CA MET A 91 -7.97 8.16 2.61
C MET A 91 -8.97 7.23 3.31
N ILE A 92 -8.51 6.20 4.03
CA ILE A 92 -9.39 5.30 4.80
C ILE A 92 -10.13 6.05 5.91
N TYR A 93 -9.46 6.97 6.63
CA TYR A 93 -10.13 7.80 7.64
C TYR A 93 -11.22 8.66 7.03
N ALA A 94 -10.93 9.37 5.94
CA ALA A 94 -11.94 10.17 5.23
C ALA A 94 -13.09 9.30 4.70
N ALA A 95 -12.79 8.12 4.16
CA ALA A 95 -13.80 7.19 3.66
C ALA A 95 -14.71 6.67 4.78
N LYS A 96 -14.13 6.39 5.95
CA LYS A 96 -14.87 6.02 7.18
C LYS A 96 -15.80 7.14 7.64
N GLU A 97 -15.36 8.39 7.60
CA GLU A 97 -16.19 9.54 7.95
C GLU A 97 -17.38 9.72 6.99
N GLY A 98 -17.17 9.48 5.70
CA GLY A 98 -18.25 9.44 4.70
C GLY A 98 -19.23 8.29 4.92
N GLY A 99 -18.74 7.14 5.41
CA GLY A 99 -19.54 5.99 5.83
C GLY A 99 -20.36 5.32 4.73
N GLY A 100 -20.22 5.78 3.48
CA GLY A 100 -21.05 5.35 2.34
C GLY A 100 -22.51 5.76 2.44
N ASN A 101 -22.82 6.78 3.24
CA ASN A 101 -24.17 7.33 3.36
C ASN A 101 -24.21 8.73 2.72
N PRO A 102 -24.99 8.93 1.63
CA PRO A 102 -25.24 10.26 1.10
C PRO A 102 -26.25 10.94 2.04
N LYS A 103 -25.75 11.60 3.08
CA LYS A 103 -26.59 12.52 3.86
C LYS A 103 -27.07 13.68 2.99
#